data_AF-A0A455UFH1-F1
#
_entry.id   AF-A0A455UFH1-F1
#
_cell.length_a   1.000
_cell.length_b   1.000
_cell.length_c   1.000
_cell.angle_alpha   90.00
_cell.angle_beta   90.00
_cell.angle_gamma   90.00
#
_symmetry.space_group_name_H-M   'P 1'
#
loop_
_entity.id
_entity.type
_entity.pdbx_description
1 polymer ?
#
loop_
_entity_poly.entity_id
_entity_poly.type
_entity_poly.pdbx_seq_one_letter_code
_entity_poly.pdbx_strand_id
1 'polypeptide(L)'
;MAQADARAQMTGRVVDSYSNIQTIKLFADTEREQRYARDAMEGFMVTVHRQMRLVTIMSVGLTLLNTALLVGTAAMAISAWYMEAISLGVLAIAIALVMRIRFMSDWILWEVAGLFENIGTVQDGMNTIAQEPTVRDAPGAQPLQVPKGEIRFDAMRFGYEQAKGESKTVFDGLNLTIAPGEKIGLIGRSGAGKSTLANLLLRFLRRTRWADF
;
A
#
# COMPACT_ATOMS: atom_id res chain seq x y z
N MET A 1 3.54 4.44 -8.16
CA MET A 1 2.70 3.26 -8.50
C MET A 1 3.53 2.11 -9.06
N ALA A 2 4.12 2.19 -10.27
CA ALA A 2 4.85 1.05 -10.86
C ALA A 2 5.99 0.45 -9.98
N GLN A 3 6.77 1.29 -9.31
CA GLN A 3 7.82 0.82 -8.39
C GLN A 3 7.27 0.23 -7.09
N ALA A 4 6.22 0.82 -6.52
CA ALA A 4 5.58 0.34 -5.31
C ALA A 4 4.94 -1.04 -5.56
N ASP A 5 4.28 -1.22 -6.71
CA ASP A 5 3.72 -2.49 -7.16
C ASP A 5 4.81 -3.55 -7.39
N ALA A 6 5.90 -3.20 -8.08
CA ALA A 6 7.05 -4.09 -8.26
C ALA A 6 7.72 -4.48 -6.93
N ARG A 7 7.82 -3.54 -5.98
CA ARG A 7 8.34 -3.79 -4.62
C ARG A 7 7.42 -4.72 -3.84
N ALA A 8 6.10 -4.51 -3.91
CA ALA A 8 5.11 -5.37 -3.28
C ALA A 8 5.17 -6.79 -3.85
N GLN A 9 5.29 -6.94 -5.17
CA GLN A 9 5.45 -8.24 -5.83
C GLN A 9 6.75 -8.93 -5.42
N MET A 10 7.88 -8.23 -5.42
CA MET A 10 9.17 -8.78 -4.99
C MET A 10 9.13 -9.22 -3.52
N THR A 11 8.63 -8.36 -2.63
CA THR A 11 8.50 -8.67 -1.21
C THR A 11 7.54 -9.84 -0.99
N GLY A 12 6.40 -9.85 -1.67
CA GLY A 12 5.40 -10.90 -1.59
C GLY A 12 5.95 -12.26 -2.00
N ARG A 13 6.72 -12.33 -3.09
CA ARG A 13 7.38 -13.57 -3.51
C ARG A 13 8.42 -14.06 -2.50
N VAL A 14 9.24 -13.17 -1.96
CA VAL A 14 10.23 -13.55 -0.93
C VAL A 14 9.57 -14.06 0.34
N VAL A 15 8.50 -13.40 0.79
CA VAL A 15 7.73 -13.80 1.98
C VAL A 15 7.05 -15.15 1.74
N ASP A 16 6.49 -15.38 0.55
CA ASP A 16 5.85 -16.65 0.19
C ASP A 16 6.86 -17.82 0.20
N SER A 17 8.01 -17.64 -0.45
CA SER A 17 9.08 -18.65 -0.44
C SER A 17 9.59 -18.96 0.98
N TYR A 18 9.69 -17.95 1.84
CA TYR A 18 10.11 -18.15 3.22
C TYR A 18 9.04 -18.84 4.07
N SER A 19 7.78 -18.43 3.91
CA SER A 19 6.63 -19.00 4.63
C SER A 19 6.41 -20.46 4.25
N ASN A 20 6.68 -20.81 2.99
CA ASN A 20 6.50 -22.15 2.43
C ASN A 20 7.80 -22.92 2.21
N ILE A 21 8.88 -22.57 2.93
CA ILE A 21 10.22 -23.12 2.70
C ILE A 21 10.29 -24.64 2.84
N GLN A 22 9.50 -25.23 3.74
CA GLN A 22 9.44 -26.68 3.90
C GLN A 22 8.89 -27.37 2.65
N THR A 23 7.81 -26.83 2.07
CA THR A 23 7.23 -27.34 0.82
C THR A 23 8.22 -27.23 -0.33
N ILE A 24 8.93 -26.10 -0.43
CA ILE A 24 9.94 -25.89 -1.46
C ILE A 24 11.07 -26.93 -1.32
N LYS A 25 11.56 -27.17 -0.10
CA LYS A 25 12.61 -28.16 0.16
C LYS A 25 12.20 -29.60 -0.11
N LEU A 26 10.91 -29.92 0.04
CA LEU A 26 10.39 -31.27 -0.15
C LEU A 26 9.98 -31.57 -1.59
N PHE A 27 9.52 -30.56 -2.34
CA PHE A 27 8.83 -30.79 -3.61
C PHE A 27 9.25 -29.88 -4.77
N ALA A 28 9.98 -28.78 -4.53
CA ALA A 28 10.33 -27.82 -5.57
C ALA A 28 11.76 -28.01 -6.07
N ASP A 29 11.94 -27.79 -7.37
CA ASP A 29 13.26 -27.62 -7.97
C ASP A 29 13.87 -26.29 -7.49
N THR A 30 15.02 -26.38 -6.81
CA THR A 30 15.71 -25.23 -6.22
C THR A 30 16.12 -24.21 -7.29
N GLU A 31 16.45 -24.65 -8.50
CA GLU A 31 16.79 -23.71 -9.58
C GLU A 31 15.57 -22.92 -10.06
N ARG A 32 14.41 -23.58 -10.14
CA ARG A 32 13.16 -22.92 -10.54
C ARG A 32 12.76 -21.86 -9.52
N GLU A 33 12.91 -22.15 -8.24
CA GLU A 33 12.60 -21.19 -7.17
C GLU A 33 13.57 -20.00 -7.16
N GLN A 34 14.87 -20.24 -7.38
CA GLN A 34 15.86 -19.17 -7.51
C GLN A 34 15.59 -18.27 -8.72
N ARG A 35 15.21 -18.85 -9.88
CA ARG A 35 14.79 -18.06 -11.05
C ARG A 35 13.55 -17.23 -10.75
N TYR A 36 12.54 -17.82 -10.10
CA TYR A 36 11.31 -17.11 -9.73
C TYR A 36 11.55 -15.88 -8.84
N ALA A 37 12.46 -15.98 -7.88
CA ALA A 37 12.89 -14.86 -7.04
C ALA A 37 13.74 -13.83 -7.82
N ARG A 38 14.66 -14.30 -8.68
CA ARG A 38 15.48 -13.44 -9.53
C ARG A 38 14.64 -12.60 -10.47
N ASP A 39 13.67 -13.19 -11.16
CA ASP A 39 12.80 -12.48 -12.10
C ASP A 39 12.03 -11.33 -11.41
N ALA A 40 11.63 -11.55 -10.17
CA ALA A 40 10.97 -10.53 -9.35
C ALA A 40 11.92 -9.38 -8.99
N MET A 41 13.15 -9.71 -8.61
CA MET A 41 14.19 -8.74 -8.31
C MET A 41 14.57 -7.93 -9.56
N GLU A 42 14.74 -8.58 -10.71
CA GLU A 42 15.05 -7.91 -11.98
C GLU A 42 13.94 -6.95 -12.40
N GLY A 43 12.67 -7.38 -12.30
CA GLY A 43 11.52 -6.51 -12.54
C GLY A 43 11.50 -5.27 -11.63
N PHE A 44 11.77 -5.46 -10.34
CA PHE A 44 11.91 -4.35 -9.39
C PHE A 44 13.09 -3.42 -9.76
N MET A 45 14.26 -3.97 -10.08
CA MET A 45 15.45 -3.19 -10.41
C MET A 45 15.25 -2.34 -11.66
N VAL A 46 14.52 -2.79 -12.68
CA VAL A 46 14.20 -1.96 -13.85
C VAL A 46 13.47 -0.68 -13.44
N THR A 47 12.53 -0.76 -12.50
CA THR A 47 11.81 0.41 -11.99
C THR A 47 12.72 1.35 -11.21
N VAL A 48 13.64 0.81 -10.40
CA VAL A 48 14.65 1.57 -9.64
C VAL A 48 15.59 2.32 -10.58
N HIS A 49 16.12 1.65 -11.62
CA HIS A 49 17.03 2.29 -12.57
C HIS A 49 16.36 3.43 -13.33
N ARG A 50 15.08 3.27 -13.71
CA ARG A 50 14.31 4.34 -14.36
C ARG A 50 14.13 5.55 -13.44
N GLN A 51 13.82 5.31 -12.16
CA GLN A 51 13.70 6.38 -11.16
C GLN A 51 15.06 7.06 -10.93
N MET A 52 16.11 6.29 -10.70
CA MET A 52 17.47 6.83 -10.51
C MET A 52 17.91 7.66 -11.71
N ARG A 53 17.62 7.23 -12.94
CA ARG A 53 17.95 8.01 -14.13
C ARG A 53 17.30 9.41 -14.11
N LEU A 54 16.04 9.51 -13.68
CA LEU A 54 15.37 10.81 -13.55
C LEU A 54 16.03 11.66 -12.46
N VAL A 55 16.32 11.08 -11.29
CA VAL A 55 17.02 11.76 -10.19
C VAL A 55 18.40 12.25 -10.64
N THR A 56 19.16 11.41 -11.36
CA THR A 56 20.47 11.79 -11.90
C THR A 56 20.36 12.93 -12.89
N ILE A 57 19.40 12.90 -13.82
CA ILE A 57 19.20 13.99 -14.79
C ILE A 57 18.88 15.30 -14.06
N MET A 58 17.99 15.27 -13.07
CA MET A 58 17.66 16.45 -12.27
C MET A 58 18.86 16.96 -11.47
N SER A 59 19.61 16.06 -10.82
CA SER A 59 20.80 16.40 -10.03
C SER A 59 21.93 16.99 -10.88
N VAL A 60 22.18 16.43 -12.06
CA VAL A 60 23.16 16.96 -13.02
C VAL A 60 22.73 18.35 -13.50
N GLY A 61 21.45 18.52 -13.87
CA GLY A 61 20.91 19.82 -14.28
C GLY A 61 21.05 20.88 -13.18
N LEU A 62 20.68 20.54 -11.95
CA LEU A 62 20.80 21.43 -10.80
C LEU A 62 22.27 21.78 -10.49
N THR A 63 23.16 20.80 -10.58
CA THR A 63 24.60 21.00 -10.39
C THR A 63 25.16 21.95 -11.45
N LEU A 64 24.79 21.76 -12.72
CA LEU A 64 25.23 22.64 -13.82
C LEU A 64 24.73 24.07 -13.62
N LEU A 65 23.46 24.26 -13.24
CA LEU A 65 22.90 25.58 -12.94
C LEU A 65 23.61 26.26 -11.76
N ASN A 66 23.83 25.53 -10.67
CA ASN A 66 24.53 26.06 -9.49
C ASN A 66 26.00 26.39 -9.79
N THR A 67 26.69 25.56 -10.57
CA THR A 67 28.07 25.84 -11.00
C THR A 67 28.12 27.03 -11.95
N ALA A 68 27.17 27.17 -12.87
CA ALA A 68 27.08 28.33 -13.77
C ALA A 68 26.84 29.62 -12.98
N LEU A 69 25.96 29.58 -11.96
CA LEU A 69 25.74 30.71 -11.05
C LEU A 69 27.03 31.08 -10.30
N LEU A 70 27.74 30.09 -9.73
CA LEU A 70 28.99 30.31 -9.01
C LEU A 70 30.07 30.93 -9.90
N VAL A 71 30.30 30.37 -11.08
CA VAL A 71 31.29 30.87 -12.03
C VAL A 71 30.91 32.26 -12.54
N GLY A 72 29.63 32.48 -12.86
CA GLY A 72 29.12 33.77 -13.32
C GLY A 72 29.27 34.86 -12.27
N THR A 73 28.85 34.59 -11.03
CA THR A 73 29.02 35.55 -9.92
C THR A 73 30.49 35.79 -9.59
N ALA A 74 31.34 34.76 -9.60
CA ALA A 74 32.77 34.92 -9.37
C ALA A 74 33.42 35.79 -10.47
N ALA A 75 33.12 35.54 -11.74
CA ALA A 75 33.65 36.33 -12.85
C ALA A 75 33.18 37.80 -12.77
N MET A 76 31.90 38.03 -12.52
CA MET A 76 31.36 39.37 -12.33
C MET A 76 32.01 40.09 -11.14
N ALA A 77 32.09 39.44 -9.99
CA ALA A 77 32.65 40.05 -8.79
C ALA A 77 34.15 40.33 -8.93
N ILE A 78 34.93 39.44 -9.55
CA ILE A 78 36.35 39.67 -9.84
C ILE A 78 36.52 40.85 -10.81
N SER A 79 35.70 40.92 -11.87
CA SER A 79 35.76 42.03 -12.83
C SER A 79 35.40 43.38 -12.19
N ALA A 80 34.39 43.42 -11.32
CA ALA A 80 34.00 44.63 -10.59
C ALA A 80 35.05 45.06 -9.57
N TRP A 81 35.72 44.09 -8.93
CA TRP A 81 36.84 44.37 -8.04
C TRP A 81 38.04 44.95 -8.79
N TYR A 82 38.35 44.39 -9.97
CA TYR A 82 39.42 44.91 -10.83
C TYR A 82 39.16 46.35 -11.31
N MET A 83 37.91 46.71 -11.57
CA MET A 83 37.49 48.08 -11.90
C MET A 83 37.34 49.00 -10.68
N GLU A 84 37.79 48.56 -9.50
CA GLU A 84 37.66 49.28 -8.22
C GLU A 84 36.21 49.64 -7.81
N ALA A 85 35.21 49.00 -8.43
CA ALA A 85 33.80 49.27 -8.17
C ALA A 85 33.30 48.62 -6.86
N ILE A 86 33.98 47.57 -6.39
CA ILE A 86 33.65 46.88 -5.13
C ILE A 86 34.91 46.60 -4.32
N SER A 87 34.75 46.41 -3.01
CA SER A 87 35.84 46.00 -2.11
C SER A 87 36.05 44.48 -2.11
N LEU A 88 37.23 44.04 -1.66
CA LEU A 88 37.56 42.62 -1.48
C LEU A 88 36.57 41.89 -0.55
N GLY A 89 36.01 42.60 0.44
CA GLY A 89 34.99 42.04 1.34
C GLY A 89 33.69 41.69 0.62
N VAL A 90 33.26 42.52 -0.33
CA VAL A 90 32.05 42.26 -1.14
C VAL A 90 32.25 41.03 -2.03
N LEU A 91 33.43 40.86 -2.64
CA LEU A 91 33.78 39.67 -3.41
C LEU A 91 33.67 38.39 -2.55
N ALA A 92 34.24 38.40 -1.34
CA ALA A 92 34.18 37.25 -0.43
C ALA A 92 32.74 36.91 -0.03
N ILE A 93 31.92 37.91 0.30
CA ILE A 93 30.51 37.72 0.66
C ILE A 93 29.70 37.18 -0.52
N ALA A 94 29.89 37.71 -1.72
CA ALA A 94 29.17 37.27 -2.92
C ALA A 94 29.43 35.78 -3.20
N ILE A 95 30.69 35.35 -3.15
CA ILE A 95 31.05 33.94 -3.35
C ILE A 95 30.49 33.06 -2.23
N ALA A 96 30.60 33.50 -0.97
CA ALA A 96 30.10 32.75 0.18
C ALA A 96 28.56 32.55 0.13
N LEU A 97 27.81 33.57 -0.29
CA LEU A 97 26.36 33.48 -0.43
C LEU A 97 25.95 32.51 -1.55
N VAL A 98 26.64 32.53 -2.69
CA VAL A 98 26.35 31.58 -3.78
C VAL A 98 26.69 30.14 -3.37
N MET A 99 27.80 29.93 -2.66
CA MET A 99 28.11 28.62 -2.09
C MET A 99 27.02 28.13 -1.14
N ARG A 100 26.48 29.01 -0.28
CA ARG A 100 25.35 28.68 0.61
C ARG A 100 24.10 28.28 -0.18
N ILE A 101 23.77 29.01 -1.26
CA ILE A 101 22.63 28.70 -2.14
C ILE A 101 22.79 27.32 -2.79
N ARG A 102 24.01 26.97 -3.23
CA ARG A 102 24.31 25.64 -3.80
C ARG A 102 23.96 24.52 -2.81
N PHE A 103 24.44 24.61 -1.57
CA PHE A 103 24.14 23.60 -0.54
C PHE A 103 22.64 23.51 -0.22
N MET A 104 21.93 24.65 -0.16
CA MET A 104 20.48 24.66 0.07
C MET A 104 19.69 24.07 -1.10
N SER A 105 20.14 24.27 -2.33
CA SER A 105 19.46 23.77 -3.53
C SER A 105 19.40 22.25 -3.57
N ASP A 106 20.52 21.59 -3.23
CA ASP A 106 20.55 20.13 -3.14
C ASP A 106 19.60 19.61 -2.05
N TRP A 107 19.59 20.25 -0.88
CA TRP A 107 18.65 19.91 0.20
C TRP A 107 17.19 20.09 -0.21
N ILE A 108 16.84 21.21 -0.86
CA ILE A 108 15.49 21.48 -1.35
C ILE A 108 15.03 20.41 -2.35
N LEU A 109 15.90 19.96 -3.25
CA LEU A 109 15.55 18.92 -4.22
C LEU A 109 15.13 17.62 -3.53
N TRP A 110 15.89 17.20 -2.51
CA TRP A 110 15.57 15.99 -1.73
C TRP A 110 14.31 16.17 -0.89
N GLU A 111 14.10 17.34 -0.30
CA GLU A 111 12.91 17.64 0.51
C GLU A 111 11.64 17.61 -0.36
N VAL A 112 11.68 18.24 -1.54
CA VAL A 112 10.58 18.23 -2.50
C VAL A 112 10.29 16.80 -2.99
N ALA A 113 11.34 16.03 -3.31
CA ALA A 113 11.16 14.63 -3.69
C ALA A 113 10.51 13.80 -2.58
N GLY A 114 10.96 13.97 -1.34
CA GLY A 114 10.40 13.31 -0.16
C GLY A 114 8.95 13.71 0.10
N LEU A 115 8.59 14.99 -0.10
CA LEU A 115 7.21 15.46 0.00
C LEU A 115 6.30 14.71 -0.98
N PHE A 116 6.70 14.56 -2.24
CA PHE A 116 5.93 13.80 -3.23
C PHE A 116 5.82 12.31 -2.90
N GLU A 117 6.88 11.70 -2.36
CA GLU A 117 6.84 10.31 -1.88
C GLU A 117 5.86 10.14 -0.70
N ASN A 118 5.88 11.08 0.26
CA ASN A 118 4.97 11.09 1.39
C ASN A 118 3.51 11.26 0.95
N ILE A 119 3.24 12.15 0.00
CA ILE A 119 1.90 12.30 -0.60
C ILE A 119 1.45 10.99 -1.25
N GLY A 120 2.33 10.32 -2.01
CA GLY A 120 2.04 9.03 -2.61
C GLY A 120 1.71 7.96 -1.57
N THR A 121 2.46 7.92 -0.47
CA THR A 121 2.25 6.99 0.64
C THR A 121 0.91 7.23 1.33
N VAL A 122 0.55 8.49 1.59
CA VAL A 122 -0.75 8.86 2.15
C VAL A 122 -1.89 8.46 1.22
N GLN A 123 -1.74 8.70 -0.09
CA GLN A 123 -2.74 8.31 -1.09
C GLN A 123 -2.96 6.80 -1.13
N ASP A 124 -1.88 6.01 -1.09
CA ASP A 124 -1.96 4.55 -1.06
C ASP A 124 -2.59 4.05 0.25
N GLY A 125 -2.21 4.64 1.39
CA GLY A 125 -2.80 4.31 2.70
C GLY A 125 -4.29 4.64 2.79
N MET A 126 -4.71 5.77 2.21
CA MET A 126 -6.11 6.18 2.15
C MET A 126 -7.00 5.16 1.44
N ASN A 127 -6.50 4.49 0.38
CA ASN A 127 -7.27 3.45 -0.31
C ASN A 127 -7.61 2.24 0.59
N THR A 128 -6.83 2.02 1.66
CA THR A 128 -7.05 0.96 2.65
C THR A 128 -7.91 1.45 3.80
N ILE A 129 -7.61 2.64 4.35
CA ILE A 129 -8.30 3.18 5.53
C ILE A 129 -9.72 3.67 5.19
N ALA A 130 -9.94 4.20 4.00
CA ALA A 130 -11.23 4.75 3.58
C ALA A 130 -12.24 3.69 3.11
N GLN A 131 -11.89 2.41 3.13
CA GLN A 131 -12.83 1.34 2.78
C GLN A 131 -13.97 1.32 3.79
N GLU A 132 -15.21 1.38 3.29
CA GLU A 132 -16.37 1.29 4.16
C GLU A 132 -16.45 -0.12 4.80
N PRO A 133 -16.63 -0.22 6.13
CA PRO A 133 -16.84 -1.52 6.75
C PRO A 133 -18.05 -2.22 6.13
N THR A 134 -17.89 -3.47 5.70
CA THR A 134 -18.95 -4.26 5.05
C THR A 134 -20.14 -4.53 5.97
N VAL A 135 -19.89 -4.59 7.28
CA VAL A 135 -20.92 -4.74 8.32
C VAL A 135 -20.95 -3.48 9.15
N ARG A 136 -22.04 -2.70 9.01
CA ARG A 136 -22.33 -1.53 9.83
C ARG A 136 -23.47 -1.82 10.78
N ASP A 137 -23.44 -1.17 11.93
CA ASP A 137 -24.59 -1.11 12.81
C ASP A 137 -25.65 -0.14 12.28
N ALA A 138 -26.91 -0.46 12.56
CA ALA A 138 -28.00 0.45 12.24
C ALA A 138 -27.90 1.72 13.12
N PRO A 139 -28.39 2.88 12.64
CA PRO A 139 -28.45 4.08 13.45
C PRO A 139 -29.22 3.80 14.76
N GLY A 140 -28.57 4.05 15.90
CA GLY A 140 -29.16 3.81 17.22
C GLY A 140 -29.20 2.34 17.67
N ALA A 141 -28.38 1.46 17.08
CA ALA A 141 -28.26 0.08 17.53
C ALA A 141 -27.94 0.01 19.02
N GLN A 142 -28.78 -0.70 19.77
CA GLN A 142 -28.56 -0.91 21.20
C GLN A 142 -27.71 -2.16 21.45
N PRO A 143 -26.98 -2.20 22.59
CA PRO A 143 -26.29 -3.41 23.02
C PRO A 143 -27.25 -4.60 23.08
N LEU A 144 -26.84 -5.73 22.49
CA LEU A 144 -27.65 -6.93 22.46
C LEU A 144 -27.85 -7.47 23.88
N GLN A 145 -29.08 -7.46 24.37
CA GLN A 145 -29.46 -8.12 25.62
C GLN A 145 -30.01 -9.51 25.33
N VAL A 146 -29.38 -10.54 25.88
CA VAL A 146 -29.72 -11.95 25.58
C VAL A 146 -30.15 -12.68 26.86
N PRO A 147 -31.40 -12.51 27.33
CA PRO A 147 -31.85 -13.11 28.58
C PRO A 147 -32.10 -14.63 28.48
N LYS A 148 -32.41 -15.14 27.27
CA LYS A 148 -32.75 -16.56 27.06
C LYS A 148 -31.84 -17.30 26.08
N GLY A 149 -30.96 -16.65 25.35
CA GLY A 149 -29.95 -17.35 24.52
C GLY A 149 -30.49 -18.16 23.33
N GLU A 150 -31.76 -18.01 22.96
CA GLU A 150 -32.34 -18.67 21.78
C GLU A 150 -31.71 -18.12 20.50
N ILE A 151 -31.34 -19.00 19.57
CA ILE A 151 -30.81 -18.62 18.26
C ILE A 151 -31.81 -19.08 17.19
N ARG A 152 -32.28 -18.13 16.37
CA ARG A 152 -33.20 -18.40 15.27
C ARG A 152 -32.69 -17.87 13.94
N PHE A 153 -32.53 -18.79 12.99
CA PHE A 153 -32.41 -18.49 11.57
C PHE A 153 -33.79 -18.65 10.94
N ASP A 154 -34.29 -17.58 10.32
CA ASP A 154 -35.63 -17.49 9.74
C ASP A 154 -35.49 -17.19 8.24
N ALA A 155 -35.93 -18.14 7.42
CA ALA A 155 -35.85 -18.14 5.96
C ALA A 155 -34.51 -17.60 5.42
N MET A 156 -33.39 -17.98 6.05
CA MET A 156 -32.12 -17.33 5.80
C MET A 156 -31.58 -17.71 4.42
N ARG A 157 -31.32 -16.68 3.60
CA ARG A 157 -30.66 -16.80 2.30
C ARG A 157 -29.29 -16.14 2.37
N PHE A 158 -28.27 -16.82 1.86
CA PHE A 158 -26.91 -16.29 1.83
C PHE A 158 -26.11 -16.90 0.68
N GLY A 159 -25.33 -16.05 0.01
CA GLY A 159 -24.34 -16.45 -0.98
C GLY A 159 -23.10 -15.55 -0.90
N TYR A 160 -21.95 -16.11 -1.28
CA TYR A 160 -20.72 -15.32 -1.42
C TYR A 160 -20.72 -14.61 -2.77
N GLU A 161 -20.50 -13.30 -2.76
CA GLU A 161 -20.24 -12.52 -3.98
C GLU A 161 -18.87 -12.92 -4.53
N GLN A 162 -18.82 -13.39 -5.79
CA GLN A 162 -17.56 -13.66 -6.47
C GLN A 162 -17.15 -12.51 -7.37
N ALA A 163 -15.84 -12.42 -7.65
CA ALA A 163 -15.23 -11.35 -8.45
C ALA A 163 -15.80 -11.18 -9.88
N LYS A 164 -16.57 -12.15 -10.39
CA LYS A 164 -17.23 -12.09 -11.71
C LYS A 164 -18.72 -11.68 -11.65
N GLY A 165 -19.23 -11.26 -10.49
CA GLY A 165 -20.65 -10.95 -10.30
C GLY A 165 -21.55 -12.18 -10.15
N GLU A 166 -21.00 -13.38 -10.19
CA GLU A 166 -21.73 -14.61 -9.86
C GLU A 166 -21.81 -14.78 -8.34
N SER A 167 -23.01 -14.95 -7.81
CA SER A 167 -23.23 -15.25 -6.39
C SER A 167 -23.32 -16.76 -6.21
N LYS A 168 -22.42 -17.35 -5.42
CA LYS A 168 -22.53 -18.76 -5.04
C LYS A 168 -23.45 -18.88 -3.83
N THR A 169 -24.70 -19.25 -4.06
CA THR A 169 -25.67 -19.52 -3.00
C THR A 169 -25.18 -20.66 -2.10
N VAL A 170 -25.15 -20.40 -0.79
CA VAL A 170 -24.80 -21.36 0.26
C VAL A 170 -26.05 -21.81 1.01
N PHE A 171 -26.93 -20.87 1.33
CA PHE A 171 -28.22 -21.13 1.98
C PHE A 171 -29.33 -20.51 1.16
N ASP A 172 -30.40 -21.28 0.95
CA ASP A 172 -31.62 -20.84 0.27
C ASP A 172 -32.84 -21.18 1.14
N GLY A 173 -33.17 -20.29 2.09
CA GLY A 173 -34.33 -20.45 2.96
C GLY A 173 -34.08 -21.34 4.18
N LEU A 174 -32.89 -21.26 4.79
CA LEU A 174 -32.56 -22.04 5.99
C LEU A 174 -33.39 -21.59 7.20
N ASN A 175 -34.17 -22.51 7.75
CA ASN A 175 -34.88 -22.36 9.02
C ASN A 175 -34.23 -23.26 10.07
N LEU A 176 -33.72 -22.65 11.15
CA LEU A 176 -33.08 -23.37 12.25
C LEU A 176 -33.33 -22.63 13.56
N THR A 177 -33.88 -23.33 14.54
CA THR A 177 -34.07 -22.83 15.91
C THR A 177 -33.24 -23.66 16.85
N ILE A 178 -32.44 -23.00 17.70
CA ILE A 178 -31.63 -23.63 18.74
C ILE A 178 -32.13 -23.10 20.08
N ALA A 179 -32.61 -24.00 20.91
CA ALA A 179 -33.19 -23.69 22.20
C ALA A 179 -32.13 -23.26 23.23
N PRO A 180 -32.53 -22.54 24.29
CA PRO A 180 -31.64 -22.16 25.38
C PRO A 180 -30.92 -23.37 25.99
N GLY A 181 -29.58 -23.35 26.04
CA GLY A 181 -28.77 -24.42 26.63
C GLY A 181 -28.64 -25.69 25.78
N GLU A 182 -29.23 -25.71 24.58
CA GLU A 182 -29.15 -26.83 23.66
C GLU A 182 -27.72 -26.97 23.09
N LYS A 183 -27.19 -28.21 23.08
CA LYS A 183 -25.89 -28.52 22.49
C LYS A 183 -26.10 -29.20 21.15
N ILE A 184 -25.79 -28.50 20.06
CA ILE A 184 -25.94 -29.02 18.70
C ILE A 184 -24.58 -29.30 18.05
N GLY A 185 -24.52 -30.35 17.23
CA GLY A 185 -23.38 -30.66 16.38
C GLY A 185 -23.71 -30.38 14.91
N LEU A 186 -22.90 -29.54 14.25
CA LEU A 186 -23.10 -29.20 12.84
C LEU A 186 -22.29 -30.16 11.95
N ILE A 187 -22.98 -31.08 11.26
CA ILE A 187 -22.36 -32.09 10.37
C ILE A 187 -22.79 -31.90 8.92
N GLY A 188 -21.97 -32.39 7.98
CA GLY A 188 -22.25 -32.32 6.55
C GLY A 188 -21.00 -32.42 5.70
N ARG A 189 -21.17 -32.61 4.38
CA ARG A 189 -20.06 -32.68 3.41
C ARG A 189 -19.19 -31.42 3.43
N SER A 190 -17.95 -31.53 2.94
CA SER A 190 -17.13 -30.33 2.72
C SER A 190 -17.86 -29.36 1.79
N GLY A 191 -17.87 -28.07 2.14
CA GLY A 191 -18.60 -27.04 1.38
C GLY A 191 -20.10 -26.90 1.69
N ALA A 192 -20.69 -27.70 2.60
CA ALA A 192 -22.10 -27.59 2.99
C ALA A 192 -22.49 -26.31 3.78
N GLY A 193 -21.59 -25.32 3.91
CA GLY A 193 -21.88 -24.06 4.60
C GLY A 193 -21.68 -24.06 6.12
N LYS A 194 -21.14 -25.12 6.74
CA LYS A 194 -20.96 -25.22 8.20
C LYS A 194 -20.20 -24.03 8.82
N SER A 195 -19.02 -23.72 8.30
CA SER A 195 -18.22 -22.57 8.76
C SER A 195 -18.89 -21.23 8.41
N THR A 196 -19.63 -21.18 7.30
CA THR A 196 -20.42 -20.01 6.91
C THR A 196 -21.53 -19.72 7.91
N LEU A 197 -22.21 -20.75 8.43
CA LEU A 197 -23.25 -20.62 9.46
C LEU A 197 -22.68 -20.05 10.76
N ALA A 198 -21.50 -20.52 11.19
CA ALA A 198 -20.80 -19.98 12.34
C ALA A 198 -20.42 -18.50 12.14
N ASN A 199 -19.86 -18.15 10.97
CA ASN A 199 -19.51 -16.76 10.65
C ASN A 199 -20.73 -15.83 10.56
N LEU A 200 -21.87 -16.33 10.10
CA LEU A 200 -23.14 -15.58 10.06
C LEU A 200 -23.72 -15.37 11.46
N LEU A 201 -23.58 -16.36 12.35
CA LEU A 201 -23.98 -16.23 13.76
C LEU A 201 -23.17 -15.12 14.47
N LEU A 202 -21.87 -15.05 14.19
CA LEU A 202 -20.96 -14.02 14.71
C LEU A 202 -21.06 -12.68 13.97
N ARG A 203 -21.93 -12.57 12.95
CA ARG A 203 -22.14 -11.37 12.13
C ARG A 203 -20.86 -10.87 11.42
N PHE A 204 -19.91 -11.76 11.11
CA PHE A 204 -18.75 -11.43 10.26
C PHE A 204 -19.12 -11.28 8.78
N LEU A 205 -20.27 -11.83 8.38
CA LEU A 205 -20.81 -11.74 7.04
C LEU A 205 -22.17 -11.04 7.09
N ARG A 206 -22.41 -10.16 6.12
CA ARG A 206 -23.72 -9.52 5.96
C ARG A 206 -24.67 -10.49 5.27
N ARG A 207 -25.90 -10.59 5.76
CA ARG A 207 -26.97 -11.28 5.01
C ARG A 207 -27.16 -10.55 3.68
N THR A 208 -27.12 -11.27 2.57
CA THR A 208 -27.48 -10.73 1.27
C THR A 208 -28.98 -10.43 1.33
N ARG A 209 -29.36 -9.14 1.35
CA ARG A 209 -30.74 -8.76 1.02
C ARG A 209 -30.92 -9.08 -0.45
N TRP A 210 -31.49 -10.23 -0.75
CA TRP A 210 -32.27 -10.36 -1.97
C TRP A 210 -33.47 -9.45 -1.74
N ALA A 211 -33.36 -8.21 -2.20
CA ALA A 211 -34.49 -7.29 -2.24
C ALA A 211 -35.61 -8.00 -3.01
N ASP A 212 -36.78 -8.04 -2.37
CA ASP A 212 -38.12 -8.12 -2.95
C ASP A 212 -38.14 -8.36 -4.47
N PHE A 213 -38.46 -9.59 -4.86
CA PHE A 213 -39.25 -9.86 -6.05
C PHE A 213 -40.69 -10.13 -5.60
#